data_AF-A0A9D3XD40-F1
#
_entry.id   AF-A0A9D3XD40-F1
#
_cell.length_a   1.000
_cell.length_b   1.000
_cell.length_c   1.000
_cell.angle_alpha   90.00
_cell.angle_beta   90.00
_cell.angle_gamma   90.00
#
_symmetry.space_group_name_H-M   'P 1'
#
loop_
_entity.id
_entity.type
_entity.pdbx_description
1 polymer ?
#
loop_
_entity_poly.entity_id
_entity_poly.type
_entity_poly.pdbx_seq_one_letter_code
_entity_poly.pdbx_strand_id
1 'polypeptide(L)'
;MKWELMDEQKKIIVVDVTVSFENRTLAFREAQARKLEKYAPPADTLRAKGYEVQMDVLIIGALGAWDPCNEQVLQTCGISRHYAQLMRRLMV
;
A
#
# COMPACT_ATOMS: atom_id res chain seq x y z
N MET A 1 20.30 -32.10 -15.85
CA MET A 1 18.89 -31.74 -15.57
C MET A 1 18.91 -30.89 -14.30
N LYS A 2 18.92 -29.56 -14.45
CA LYS A 2 19.15 -28.61 -13.35
C LYS A 2 17.80 -28.01 -12.95
N TRP A 3 17.16 -28.58 -11.93
CA TRP A 3 15.91 -28.07 -11.33
C TRP A 3 16.22 -27.28 -10.05
N GLU A 4 17.31 -26.51 -10.06
CA GLU A 4 17.64 -25.63 -8.95
C GLU A 4 16.95 -24.29 -9.16
N LEU A 5 16.02 -23.98 -8.23
CA LEU A 5 15.60 -22.65 -7.83
C LEU A 5 14.64 -21.91 -8.78
N MET A 6 13.43 -22.45 -8.97
CA MET A 6 12.27 -21.54 -8.93
C MET A 6 11.85 -21.45 -7.47
N ASP A 7 12.65 -20.72 -6.70
CA ASP A 7 12.18 -20.23 -5.42
C ASP A 7 11.05 -19.25 -5.78
N GLU A 8 9.79 -19.71 -5.71
CA GLU A 8 8.64 -18.81 -5.77
C GLU A 8 8.81 -17.83 -4.61
N GLN A 9 9.43 -16.69 -4.89
CA GLN A 9 9.63 -15.63 -3.90
C GLN A 9 8.24 -15.23 -3.40
N LYS A 10 7.89 -15.68 -2.19
CA LYS A 10 6.57 -15.47 -1.62
C LYS A 10 6.45 -13.99 -1.29
N LYS A 11 5.83 -13.24 -2.19
CA LYS A 11 5.60 -11.81 -2.02
C LYS A 11 4.33 -11.58 -1.20
N ILE A 12 4.45 -10.75 -0.16
CA ILE A 12 3.33 -10.26 0.65
C ILE A 12 3.22 -8.76 0.44
N ILE A 13 2.02 -8.29 0.13
CA ILE A 13 1.71 -6.86 0.05
C ILE A 13 0.83 -6.51 1.25
N VAL A 14 1.33 -5.63 2.11
CA VAL A 14 0.58 -5.09 3.25
C VAL A 14 0.09 -3.71 2.85
N VAL A 15 -1.23 -3.55 2.72
CA VAL A 15 -1.84 -2.25 2.45
C VAL A 15 -2.67 -1.82 3.64
N ASP A 16 -2.32 -0.68 4.24
CA ASP A 16 -3.17 -0.02 5.23
C ASP A 16 -4.00 1.07 4.56
N VAL A 17 -5.28 1.15 4.87
CA VAL A 17 -6.14 2.25 4.43
C VAL A 17 -6.27 3.25 5.56
N THR A 18 -5.96 4.52 5.28
CA THR A 18 -6.08 5.60 6.26
C THR A 18 -6.91 6.74 5.72
N VAL A 19 -7.88 7.19 6.52
CA VAL A 19 -8.61 8.43 6.27
C VAL A 19 -7.97 9.53 7.10
N SER A 20 -7.56 10.62 6.47
CA SER A 20 -6.92 11.75 7.16
C SER A 20 -7.60 13.07 6.83
N PHE A 21 -7.64 13.98 7.81
CA PHE A 21 -8.14 15.32 7.57
C PHE A 21 -7.14 16.09 6.69
N GLU A 22 -7.63 16.69 5.61
CA GLU A 22 -6.84 17.27 4.50
C GLU A 22 -6.18 18.61 4.86
N ASN A 23 -5.50 18.70 5.99
CA ASN A 23 -4.77 19.90 6.36
C ASN A 23 -3.40 19.91 5.66
N ARG A 24 -3.42 20.15 4.33
CA ARG A 24 -2.27 20.17 3.41
C ARG A 24 -1.66 18.79 3.14
N THR A 25 -0.82 18.70 2.10
CA THR A 25 -0.09 17.48 1.70
C THR A 25 0.77 16.88 2.82
N LEU A 26 1.22 17.71 3.77
CA LEU A 26 2.01 17.24 4.90
C LEU A 26 1.21 16.27 5.78
N ALA A 27 -0.08 16.52 6.00
CA ALA A 27 -0.93 15.64 6.81
C ALA A 27 -1.00 14.22 6.24
N PHE A 28 -1.04 14.09 4.90
CA PHE A 28 -1.03 12.80 4.21
C PHE A 28 0.31 12.10 4.39
N ARG A 29 1.43 12.80 4.19
CA ARG A 29 2.77 12.22 4.38
C ARG A 29 3.02 11.77 5.82
N GLU A 30 2.57 12.55 6.80
CA GLU A 30 2.67 12.17 8.22
C GLU A 30 1.76 11.00 8.57
N ALA A 31 0.55 10.93 8.00
CA ALA A 31 -0.32 9.77 8.17
C ALA A 31 0.32 8.51 7.57
N GLN A 32 0.90 8.62 6.36
CA GLN A 32 1.64 7.55 5.71
C GLN A 32 2.80 7.06 6.57
N ALA A 33 3.68 7.97 7.00
CA ALA A 33 4.86 7.64 7.78
C ALA A 33 4.51 6.92 9.08
N ARG A 34 3.49 7.40 9.81
CA ARG A 34 3.00 6.74 11.03
C ARG A 34 2.49 5.32 10.79
N LYS A 35 1.83 5.07 9.66
CA LYS A 35 1.37 3.72 9.32
C LYS A 35 2.52 2.82 8.92
N LEU A 36 3.46 3.29 8.10
CA LEU A 36 4.65 2.52 7.73
C LEU A 36 5.50 2.15 8.97
N GLU A 37 5.69 3.09 9.89
CA GLU A 37 6.37 2.85 11.17
C GLU A 37 5.64 1.78 12.01
N LYS A 38 4.30 1.89 12.13
CA LYS A 38 3.48 0.90 12.86
C LYS A 38 3.63 -0.52 12.30
N TYR A 39 3.70 -0.68 10.99
CA TYR A 39 3.76 -2.00 10.34
C TYR A 39 5.20 -2.49 10.08
N ALA A 40 6.23 -1.69 10.36
CA ALA A 40 7.61 -2.12 10.19
C ALA A 40 7.95 -3.39 11.01
N PRO A 41 7.64 -3.49 12.32
CA PRO A 41 7.95 -4.70 13.10
C PRO A 41 7.31 -6.00 12.58
N PRO A 42 5.99 -6.07 12.26
CA PRO A 42 5.41 -7.27 11.69
C PRO A 42 5.92 -7.56 10.27
N ALA A 43 6.22 -6.53 9.46
CA ALA A 43 6.83 -6.73 8.15
C ALA A 43 8.24 -7.31 8.26
N ASP A 44 9.05 -6.87 9.21
CA ASP A 44 10.38 -7.41 9.46
C ASP A 44 10.33 -8.86 9.93
N THR A 45 9.31 -9.20 10.73
CA THR A 45 9.05 -10.59 11.13
C THR A 45 8.73 -11.49 9.93
N LEU A 46 8.01 -10.97 8.93
CA LEU A 46 7.72 -11.69 7.70
C LEU A 46 8.97 -11.77 6.79
N ARG A 47 9.75 -10.70 6.68
CA ARG A 47 11.02 -10.70 5.94
C ARG A 47 12.01 -11.72 6.51
N ALA A 48 12.12 -11.83 7.83
CA ALA A 48 12.94 -12.82 8.51
C ALA A 48 12.52 -14.27 8.21
N LYS A 49 11.27 -14.50 7.79
CA LYS A 49 10.77 -15.81 7.35
C LYS A 49 11.01 -16.08 5.85
N GLY A 50 11.70 -15.19 5.15
CA GLY A 50 12.03 -15.33 3.72
C GLY A 50 11.00 -14.76 2.77
N TYR A 51 10.03 -13.96 3.25
CA TYR A 51 9.06 -13.29 2.37
C TYR A 51 9.61 -11.96 1.85
N GLU A 52 9.32 -11.64 0.58
CA GLU A 52 9.42 -10.26 0.09
C GLU A 52 8.20 -9.50 0.60
N VAL A 53 8.40 -8.44 1.40
CA VAL A 53 7.29 -7.68 1.99
C VAL A 53 7.31 -6.25 1.46
N GLN A 54 6.28 -5.92 0.70
CA GLN A 54 5.97 -4.55 0.28
C GLN A 54 4.91 -3.97 1.22
N MET A 55 5.15 -2.76 1.73
CA MET A 55 4.21 -2.03 2.57
C MET A 55 3.79 -0.76 1.86
N ASP A 56 2.49 -0.57 1.71
CA ASP A 56 1.90 0.60 1.10
C ASP A 56 0.74 1.13 1.94
N VAL A 57 0.40 2.39 1.74
CA VAL A 57 -0.71 3.03 2.44
C VAL A 57 -1.60 3.70 1.41
N LEU A 58 -2.90 3.39 1.47
CA LEU A 58 -3.93 4.04 0.67
C LEU A 58 -4.53 5.18 1.51
N ILE A 59 -4.36 6.41 1.06
CA ILE A 59 -4.72 7.61 1.81
C ILE A 59 -5.96 8.26 1.18
N ILE A 60 -7.02 8.36 1.96
CA ILE A 60 -8.26 9.04 1.58
C ILE A 60 -8.39 10.30 2.43
N GLY A 61 -8.69 11.42 1.79
CA GLY A 61 -8.98 12.66 2.47
C GLY A 61 -10.41 12.69 3.00
N ALA A 62 -10.60 13.14 4.25
CA ALA A 62 -11.92 13.21 4.87
C ALA A 62 -12.87 14.24 4.21
N LEU A 63 -12.37 15.12 3.34
CA LEU A 63 -13.12 16.11 2.58
C LEU A 63 -13.19 15.77 1.07
N GLY A 64 -12.81 14.54 0.69
CA GLY A 64 -12.88 14.05 -0.68
C GLY A 64 -11.57 14.14 -1.47
N ALA A 65 -10.43 14.45 -0.86
CA ALA A 65 -9.15 14.37 -1.55
C ALA A 65 -8.70 12.92 -1.78
N TRP A 66 -8.05 12.74 -2.91
CA TRP A 66 -7.45 11.48 -3.33
C TRP A 66 -5.95 11.69 -3.50
N ASP A 67 -5.14 10.92 -2.78
CA ASP A 67 -3.69 10.94 -2.94
C ASP A 67 -3.29 10.30 -4.28
N PRO A 68 -2.57 10.99 -5.18
CA PRO A 68 -2.09 10.42 -6.45
C PRO A 68 -1.21 9.17 -6.30
N CYS A 69 -0.64 8.92 -5.12
CA CYS A 69 0.11 7.69 -4.86
C CYS A 69 -0.80 6.45 -4.76
N ASN A 70 -2.11 6.61 -4.48
CA ASN A 70 -3.05 5.49 -4.39
C ASN A 70 -3.14 4.69 -5.69
N GLU A 71 -2.99 5.34 -6.85
CA GLU A 71 -2.99 4.70 -8.16
C GLU A 71 -1.89 3.63 -8.28
N GLN A 72 -0.72 3.87 -7.69
CA GLN A 72 0.39 2.91 -7.69
C GLN A 72 0.14 1.76 -6.71
N VAL A 73 -0.45 2.06 -5.55
CA VAL A 73 -0.83 1.05 -4.55
C VAL A 73 -1.86 0.08 -5.13
N LEU A 74 -2.90 0.60 -5.78
CA LEU A 74 -3.94 -0.19 -6.44
C LEU A 74 -3.35 -1.05 -7.57
N GLN A 75 -2.45 -0.49 -8.39
CA GLN A 75 -1.76 -1.26 -9.44
C GLN A 75 -0.91 -2.39 -8.87
N THR A 76 -0.20 -2.15 -7.77
CA THR A 76 0.58 -3.19 -7.07
C THR A 76 -0.34 -4.32 -6.58
N CYS A 77 -1.55 -4.00 -6.16
CA CYS A 77 -2.57 -4.98 -5.77
C CYS A 77 -3.22 -5.71 -6.97
N GLY A 78 -2.76 -5.48 -8.20
CA GLY A 78 -3.33 -6.08 -9.41
C GLY A 78 -4.65 -5.46 -9.84
N ILE A 79 -5.03 -4.30 -9.30
CA ILE A 79 -6.28 -3.62 -9.66
C ILE A 79 -6.11 -2.90 -10.99
N SER A 80 -7.01 -3.17 -11.95
CA SER A 80 -6.96 -2.54 -13.26
C SER A 80 -7.19 -1.03 -13.17
N ARG A 81 -6.62 -0.27 -14.11
CA ARG A 81 -6.82 1.18 -14.17
C ARG A 81 -8.30 1.57 -14.24
N HIS A 82 -9.10 0.82 -14.98
CA HIS A 82 -10.54 1.07 -15.10
C HIS A 82 -11.24 0.90 -13.73
N TYR A 83 -10.91 -0.17 -13.01
CA TYR A 83 -11.51 -0.40 -11.69
C TYR A 83 -10.99 0.58 -10.64
N ALA A 84 -9.72 0.97 -10.70
CA ALA A 84 -9.14 2.00 -9.84
C ALA A 84 -9.85 3.36 -10.00
N GLN A 85 -10.21 3.75 -11.23
CA GLN A 85 -11.01 4.95 -11.50
C GLN A 85 -12.42 4.86 -10.89
N LEU A 86 -13.06 3.69 -10.97
CA LEU A 86 -14.34 3.46 -10.30
C LEU A 86 -14.21 3.57 -8.79
N MET A 87 -13.20 2.92 -8.19
CA MET A 87 -12.95 2.98 -6.75
C MET A 87 -12.75 4.41 -6.26
N ARG A 88 -11.94 5.22 -6.96
CA ARG A 88 -11.75 6.63 -6.63
C ARG A 88 -13.09 7.37 -6.57
N ARG A 89 -13.97 7.20 -7.56
CA ARG A 89 -15.30 7.86 -7.60
C ARG A 89 -16.28 7.37 -6.53
N LEU A 90 -16.06 6.17 -5.98
CA LEU A 90 -16.91 5.60 -4.93
C LEU A 90 -16.41 5.95 -3.52
N MET A 91 -15.11 6.24 -3.39
CA MET A 91 -14.46 6.52 -2.12
C MET A 91 -14.42 8.01 -1.79
N VAL A 92 -14.42 8.88 -2.80
CA VAL A 92 -14.43 10.34 -2.67
C VAL A 92 -15.40 11.01 -3.64
#